data_AF-A0A2U3QEI3-F1
#
_entry.id   AF-A0A2U3QEI3-F1
#
_cell.length_a   1.000
_cell.length_b   1.000
_cell.length_c   1.000
_cell.angle_alpha   90.00
_cell.angle_beta   90.00
_cell.angle_gamma   90.00
#
_symmetry.space_group_name_H-M   'P 1'
#
loop_
_entity.id
_entity.type
_entity.pdbx_description
1 polymer ?
#
loop_
_entity_poly.entity_id
_entity_poly.type
_entity_poly.pdbx_seq_one_letter_code
_entity_poly.pdbx_strand_id
1 'polypeptide(L)'
;MLELSTSMPVRIEVVDSEETINNVLPDVYQVVEKGLVEVTDTTVVKCCPREADKEKARGEHMKLEGKAKMLRIIISEDDKWEGEPLYEAIVKRLIMTDIAGATVYKAVAGYGPHKRYHRKKALAGHGELPILITVMDTEEKINKVIPILDELVGEGIVVLSDVNVIKYTHRDAGMENL
;
A
#
# COMPACT_ATOMS: atom_id res chain seq x y z
N MET A 1 16.77 -23.65 17.28
CA MET A 1 15.28 -23.62 17.24
C MET A 1 14.90 -22.16 17.38
N LEU A 2 14.28 -21.56 16.36
CA LEU A 2 13.81 -20.17 16.40
C LEU A 2 12.45 -20.17 17.11
N GLU A 3 12.38 -19.66 18.33
CA GLU A 3 11.09 -19.30 18.93
C GLU A 3 10.61 -18.02 18.23
N LEU A 4 9.51 -18.13 17.49
CA LEU A 4 8.83 -16.97 16.95
C LEU A 4 8.29 -16.15 18.13
N SER A 5 8.63 -14.87 18.17
CA SER A 5 8.11 -13.92 19.16
C SER A 5 6.58 -14.01 19.22
N THR A 6 6.04 -14.22 20.41
CA THR A 6 4.58 -14.22 20.65
C THR A 6 3.98 -12.81 20.53
N SER A 7 4.80 -11.76 20.66
CA SER A 7 4.44 -10.39 20.32
C SER A 7 4.81 -10.10 18.87
N MET A 8 3.81 -10.16 17.98
CA MET A 8 4.00 -9.75 16.60
C MET A 8 4.14 -8.22 16.49
N PRO A 9 5.03 -7.71 15.63
CA PRO A 9 5.17 -6.27 15.42
C PRO A 9 3.87 -5.70 14.84
N VAL A 10 3.46 -4.53 15.33
CA VAL A 10 2.32 -3.76 14.80
C VAL A 10 2.88 -2.52 14.11
N ARG A 11 2.52 -2.32 12.84
CA ARG A 11 2.80 -1.09 12.10
C ARG A 11 1.54 -0.22 12.13
N ILE A 12 1.67 1.01 12.63
CA ILE A 12 0.63 2.04 12.55
C ILE A 12 1.10 3.04 11.50
N GLU A 13 0.27 3.30 10.51
CA GLU A 13 0.59 4.21 9.42
C GLU A 13 -0.51 5.27 9.31
N VAL A 14 -0.08 6.53 9.24
CA VAL A 14 -0.93 7.71 9.04
C VAL A 14 -0.29 8.53 7.94
N VAL A 15 -1.12 9.01 7.01
CA VAL A 15 -0.71 9.95 5.96
C VAL A 15 -1.63 11.14 6.05
N ASP A 16 -1.06 12.32 6.22
CA ASP A 16 -1.76 13.60 6.28
C ASP A 16 -0.81 14.72 5.87
N SER A 17 -1.27 15.97 5.92
CA SER A 17 -0.42 17.14 5.73
C SER A 17 0.70 17.22 6.77
N GLU A 18 1.82 17.83 6.40
CA GLU A 18 2.98 18.03 7.29
C GLU A 18 2.58 18.74 8.60
N GLU A 19 1.69 19.73 8.53
CA GLU A 19 1.17 20.44 9.70
C GLU A 19 0.42 19.48 10.65
N THR A 20 -0.48 18.65 10.11
CA THR A 20 -1.21 17.66 10.91
C THR A 20 -0.26 16.67 11.57
N ILE A 21 0.73 16.17 10.83
CA ILE A 21 1.72 15.22 11.36
C ILE A 21 2.54 15.86 12.47
N ASN A 22 3.08 17.06 12.26
CA ASN A 22 3.88 17.78 13.25
C ASN A 22 3.12 18.06 14.55
N ASN A 23 1.81 18.29 14.46
CA ASN A 23 0.96 18.50 15.63
C ASN A 23 0.76 17.23 16.48
N VAL A 24 0.77 16.03 15.88
CA VAL A 24 0.54 14.76 16.63
C VAL A 24 1.83 14.09 17.11
N LEU A 25 2.99 14.42 16.53
CA LEU A 25 4.27 13.81 16.90
C LEU A 25 4.62 13.90 18.40
N PRO A 26 4.42 15.05 19.10
CA PRO A 26 4.73 15.14 20.52
C PRO A 26 3.98 14.12 21.38
N ASP A 27 2.71 13.87 21.06
CA ASP A 27 1.88 12.90 21.77
C ASP A 27 2.34 11.46 21.45
N VAL A 28 2.69 11.17 20.19
CA VAL A 28 3.21 9.86 19.78
C VAL A 28 4.51 9.52 20.51
N TYR A 29 5.42 10.49 20.68
CA TYR A 29 6.68 10.28 21.39
C TYR A 29 6.49 9.93 22.88
N GLN A 30 5.41 10.40 23.51
CA GLN A 30 5.09 10.03 24.89
C GLN A 30 4.53 8.61 25.01
N VAL A 31 3.87 8.12 23.97
CA VAL A 31 3.23 6.78 23.96
C VAL A 31 4.20 5.69 23.51
N VAL A 32 5.12 6.00 22.59
CA VAL A 32 6.08 5.03 22.04
C VAL A 32 7.32 4.93 22.94
N GLU A 33 7.23 4.13 24.02
CA GLU A 33 8.39 3.88 24.91
C GLU A 33 9.47 3.01 24.28
N LYS A 34 9.07 2.03 23.45
CA LYS A 34 9.97 1.11 22.72
C LYS A 34 9.41 0.89 21.32
N GLY A 35 10.04 1.49 20.31
CA GLY A 35 9.62 1.40 18.91
C GLY A 35 10.45 2.27 17.98
N LEU A 36 10.07 2.31 16.71
CA LEU A 36 10.63 3.21 15.70
C LEU A 36 9.50 4.14 15.22
N VAL A 37 9.76 5.45 15.23
CA VAL A 37 8.90 6.44 14.56
C VAL A 37 9.62 6.89 13.30
N GLU A 38 9.01 6.65 12.15
CA GLU A 38 9.50 7.07 10.84
C GLU A 38 8.58 8.17 10.29
N VAL A 39 9.16 9.29 9.86
CA VAL A 39 8.47 10.36 9.14
C VAL A 39 9.08 10.42 7.75
N THR A 40 8.26 10.21 6.73
CA THR A 40 8.71 10.11 5.34
C THR A 40 7.84 11.01 4.48
N ASP A 41 8.50 11.93 3.77
CA ASP A 41 7.85 12.78 2.78
C ASP A 41 7.24 11.92 1.68
N THR A 42 5.95 12.12 1.40
CA THR A 42 5.23 11.33 0.42
C THR A 42 4.31 12.20 -0.41
N THR A 43 4.29 11.95 -1.71
CA THR A 43 3.36 12.62 -2.63
C THR A 43 2.04 11.87 -2.64
N VAL A 44 0.97 12.52 -2.22
CA VAL A 44 -0.39 11.99 -2.38
C VAL A 44 -0.77 12.13 -3.85
N VAL A 45 -0.84 11.01 -4.57
CA VAL A 45 -1.16 11.00 -6.00
C VAL A 45 -2.67 11.11 -6.20
N LYS A 46 -3.44 10.53 -5.28
CA LYS A 46 -4.90 10.58 -5.35
C LYS A 46 -5.53 10.68 -3.97
N CYS A 47 -6.32 11.75 -3.81
CA CYS A 47 -7.28 12.01 -2.74
C CYS A 47 -8.47 12.70 -3.45
N CYS A 48 -9.61 12.04 -3.63
CA CYS A 48 -10.67 12.41 -4.60
C CYS A 48 -11.21 13.86 -4.46
N PRO A 49 -11.68 14.55 -5.56
CA PRO A 49 -12.15 14.01 -6.86
C PRO A 49 -11.63 14.64 -8.21
N ARG A 50 -11.47 13.76 -9.23
CA ARG A 50 -11.53 13.81 -10.74
C ARG A 50 -10.67 14.73 -11.65
N GLU A 51 -9.86 14.15 -12.56
CA GLU A 51 -10.11 13.81 -14.01
C GLU A 51 -8.77 13.49 -14.75
N ALA A 52 -8.79 12.64 -15.80
CA ALA A 52 -7.64 11.85 -16.32
C ALA A 52 -7.26 12.09 -17.81
N ASP A 53 -6.05 11.69 -18.24
CA ASP A 53 -5.76 11.22 -19.62
C ASP A 53 -4.44 10.39 -19.85
N LYS A 54 -4.65 9.16 -20.35
CA LYS A 54 -4.01 8.22 -21.35
C LYS A 54 -2.50 7.83 -21.52
N GLU A 55 -2.30 6.48 -21.54
CA GLU A 55 -1.51 5.51 -22.40
C GLU A 55 0.02 5.65 -22.70
N LYS A 56 0.85 4.61 -22.96
CA LYS A 56 1.00 3.15 -22.68
C LYS A 56 2.37 2.68 -23.27
N ALA A 57 3.10 1.72 -22.65
CA ALA A 57 4.11 0.86 -23.32
C ALA A 57 4.59 -0.29 -22.41
N ARG A 58 4.72 -1.53 -22.93
CA ARG A 58 5.24 -2.74 -22.26
C ARG A 58 6.78 -2.74 -22.20
N GLY A 59 7.38 -3.27 -21.13
CA GLY A 59 8.84 -3.41 -21.04
C GLY A 59 9.28 -4.50 -20.07
N GLU A 60 10.26 -5.28 -20.51
CA GLU A 60 10.92 -6.46 -19.92
C GLU A 60 11.31 -6.32 -18.43
N HIS A 61 11.37 -7.46 -17.72
CA HIS A 61 11.79 -7.55 -16.31
C HIS A 61 13.27 -7.19 -16.12
N MET A 62 13.54 -5.93 -15.79
CA MET A 62 14.84 -5.49 -15.26
C MET A 62 14.96 -5.82 -13.77
N LYS A 63 16.20 -6.08 -13.32
CA LYS A 63 16.53 -6.14 -11.88
C LYS A 63 16.21 -4.79 -11.25
N LEU A 64 15.30 -4.77 -10.29
CA LEU A 64 14.93 -3.58 -9.54
C LEU A 64 15.99 -3.28 -8.47
N GLU A 65 17.14 -2.74 -8.87
CA GLU A 65 18.19 -2.27 -7.96
C GLU A 65 18.45 -0.77 -8.18
N GLY A 66 18.65 -0.03 -7.10
CA GLY A 66 18.84 1.43 -7.14
C GLY A 66 17.55 2.22 -6.95
N LYS A 67 17.49 3.43 -7.52
CA LYS A 67 16.37 4.37 -7.35
C LYS A 67 15.08 3.77 -7.90
N ALA A 68 14.04 3.81 -7.09
CA ALA A 68 12.72 3.32 -7.41
C ALA A 68 11.67 4.17 -6.69
N LYS A 69 10.41 3.88 -6.97
CA LYS A 69 9.26 4.47 -6.29
C LYS A 69 8.49 3.39 -5.55
N MET A 70 8.03 3.72 -4.33
CA MET A 70 7.09 2.90 -3.57
C MET A 70 5.71 3.52 -3.68
N LEU A 71 4.75 2.76 -4.20
CA LEU A 71 3.35 3.10 -4.27
C LEU A 71 2.60 2.34 -3.16
N ARG A 72 1.86 3.06 -2.33
CA ARG A 72 1.00 2.50 -1.29
C ARG A 72 -0.44 2.88 -1.56
N ILE A 73 -1.31 1.89 -1.52
CA ILE A 73 -2.75 2.02 -1.79
C ILE A 73 -3.48 1.52 -0.55
N ILE A 74 -4.23 2.41 0.10
CA ILE A 74 -4.99 2.12 1.31
C ILE A 74 -6.47 2.24 0.97
N ILE A 75 -7.18 1.13 1.07
CA ILE A 75 -8.62 1.01 0.76
C ILE A 75 -9.35 0.22 1.86
N SER A 76 -10.68 0.19 1.83
CA SER A 76 -11.45 -0.65 2.73
C SER A 76 -11.45 -2.11 2.26
N GLU A 77 -11.46 -3.06 3.19
CA GLU A 77 -11.66 -4.48 2.89
C GLU A 77 -13.02 -4.74 2.21
N ASP A 78 -14.03 -3.94 2.55
CA ASP A 78 -15.40 -4.12 2.05
C ASP A 78 -15.62 -3.51 0.66
N ASP A 79 -14.64 -2.74 0.14
CA ASP A 79 -14.73 -2.11 -1.18
C ASP A 79 -14.77 -3.18 -2.28
N LYS A 80 -15.59 -2.93 -3.30
CA LYS A 80 -15.77 -3.83 -4.45
C LYS A 80 -15.67 -3.09 -5.76
N TRP A 81 -15.13 -3.79 -6.75
CA TRP A 81 -15.13 -3.38 -8.14
C TRP A 81 -15.82 -4.46 -8.96
N GLU A 82 -16.85 -4.13 -9.75
CA GLU A 82 -17.57 -5.10 -10.60
C GLU A 82 -18.01 -6.40 -9.89
N GLY A 83 -18.27 -6.33 -8.57
CA GLY A 83 -18.69 -7.47 -7.74
C GLY A 83 -17.55 -8.28 -7.10
N GLU A 84 -16.29 -8.03 -7.45
CA GLU A 84 -15.11 -8.61 -6.79
C GLU A 84 -14.51 -7.66 -5.72
N PRO A 85 -13.78 -8.18 -4.70
CA PRO A 85 -13.08 -7.33 -3.74
C PRO A 85 -12.10 -6.39 -4.46
N LEU A 86 -12.13 -5.10 -4.11
CA LEU A 86 -11.37 -4.07 -4.82
C LEU A 86 -9.85 -4.35 -4.78
N TYR A 87 -9.33 -4.85 -3.65
CA TYR A 87 -7.90 -5.18 -3.56
C TYR A 87 -7.48 -6.28 -4.55
N GLU A 88 -8.37 -7.24 -4.85
CA GLU A 88 -8.10 -8.29 -5.83
C GLU A 88 -8.12 -7.73 -7.25
N ALA A 89 -9.10 -6.87 -7.56
CA ALA A 89 -9.19 -6.17 -8.84
C ALA A 89 -7.91 -5.37 -9.11
N ILE A 90 -7.43 -4.62 -8.10
CA ILE A 90 -6.18 -3.85 -8.18
C ILE A 90 -4.99 -4.79 -8.43
N VAL A 91 -4.83 -5.85 -7.64
CA VAL A 91 -3.71 -6.80 -7.82
C VAL A 91 -3.72 -7.44 -9.20
N LYS A 92 -4.89 -7.85 -9.72
CA LYS A 92 -5.02 -8.38 -11.09
C LYS A 92 -4.53 -7.38 -12.13
N ARG A 93 -4.90 -6.10 -11.98
CA ARG A 93 -4.46 -5.04 -12.90
C ARG A 93 -2.97 -4.76 -12.80
N LEU A 94 -2.39 -4.78 -11.59
CA LEU A 94 -0.94 -4.65 -11.39
C LEU A 94 -0.15 -5.77 -12.10
N ILE A 95 -0.65 -7.01 -12.03
CA ILE A 95 -0.08 -8.15 -12.77
C ILE A 95 -0.14 -7.88 -14.28
N MET A 96 -1.26 -7.37 -14.80
CA MET A 96 -1.41 -7.04 -16.22
C MET A 96 -0.47 -5.91 -16.70
N THR A 97 -0.02 -5.04 -15.79
CA THR A 97 0.91 -3.93 -16.08
C THR A 97 2.40 -4.30 -16.01
N ASP A 98 2.73 -5.57 -15.74
CA ASP A 98 4.12 -6.04 -15.61
C ASP A 98 4.90 -5.33 -14.49
N ILE A 99 4.24 -5.10 -13.36
CA ILE A 99 4.89 -4.59 -12.14
C ILE A 99 5.74 -5.70 -11.50
N ALA A 100 6.89 -5.34 -10.94
CA ALA A 100 7.85 -6.27 -10.32
C ALA A 100 7.23 -7.11 -9.20
N GLY A 101 6.33 -6.53 -8.42
CA GLY A 101 5.53 -7.23 -7.43
C GLY A 101 4.66 -6.31 -6.58
N ALA A 102 3.66 -6.91 -5.94
CA ALA A 102 2.79 -6.23 -4.99
C ALA A 102 2.69 -7.07 -3.71
N THR A 103 2.67 -6.41 -2.55
CA THR A 103 2.41 -7.04 -1.26
C THR A 103 1.13 -6.48 -0.67
N VAL A 104 0.22 -7.35 -0.26
CA VAL A 104 -1.05 -6.97 0.37
C VAL A 104 -0.97 -7.25 1.86
N TYR A 105 -1.26 -6.22 2.66
CA TYR A 105 -1.36 -6.29 4.11
C TYR A 105 -2.80 -6.06 4.52
N LYS A 106 -3.28 -6.89 5.45
CA LYS A 106 -4.57 -6.70 6.10
C LYS A 106 -4.35 -6.09 7.47
N ALA A 107 -4.92 -4.90 7.70
CA ALA A 107 -4.79 -4.23 8.98
C ALA A 107 -5.54 -4.99 10.08
N VAL A 108 -5.01 -4.92 11.30
CA VAL A 108 -5.68 -5.47 12.50
C VAL A 108 -6.71 -4.49 13.07
N ALA A 109 -6.54 -3.20 12.77
CA ALA A 109 -7.42 -2.09 13.12
C ALA A 109 -7.10 -0.86 12.24
N GLY A 110 -8.02 0.09 12.17
CA GLY A 110 -7.82 1.38 11.52
C GLY A 110 -9.05 2.28 11.59
N TYR A 111 -8.90 3.54 11.21
CA TYR A 111 -10.02 4.46 11.06
C TYR A 111 -9.83 5.32 9.82
N GLY A 112 -10.92 5.58 9.12
CA GLY A 112 -10.94 6.39 7.90
C GLY A 112 -11.38 7.84 8.14
N PRO A 113 -11.62 8.60 7.05
CA PRO A 113 -12.06 10.00 7.09
C PRO A 113 -13.32 10.26 7.94
N HIS A 114 -14.16 9.23 8.11
CA HIS A 114 -15.36 9.27 8.94
C HIS A 114 -15.09 9.10 10.45
N LYS A 115 -13.82 9.06 10.88
CA LYS A 115 -13.36 8.95 12.29
C LYS A 115 -13.93 7.75 13.05
N ARG A 116 -14.36 6.69 12.35
CA ARG A 116 -14.83 5.46 12.96
C ARG A 116 -13.66 4.51 13.15
N TYR A 117 -13.39 4.11 14.40
CA TYR A 117 -12.35 3.15 14.73
C TYR A 117 -12.85 1.72 14.57
N HIS A 118 -12.28 1.00 13.62
CA HIS A 118 -12.58 -0.39 13.33
C HIS A 118 -11.46 -1.27 13.85
N ARG A 119 -11.82 -2.35 14.56
CA ARG A 119 -10.91 -3.42 15.00
C ARG A 119 -11.71 -4.71 14.97
N LYS A 120 -11.09 -5.81 14.52
CA LYS A 120 -11.72 -7.13 14.61
C LYS A 120 -11.99 -7.48 16.08
N LYS A 121 -13.26 -7.53 16.48
CA LYS A 121 -13.71 -8.20 17.72
C LYS A 121 -13.89 -9.68 17.39
N ALA A 122 -13.46 -10.58 18.28
CA ALA A 122 -13.40 -12.02 18.04
C ALA A 122 -14.74 -12.69 17.64
N LEU A 123 -15.89 -12.00 17.80
CA LEU A 123 -17.23 -12.57 17.61
C LEU A 123 -18.25 -11.63 16.94
N ALA A 124 -17.85 -10.53 16.28
CA ALA A 124 -18.84 -9.62 15.69
C ALA A 124 -18.38 -8.97 14.37
N GLY A 125 -19.10 -9.33 13.30
CA GLY A 125 -19.48 -8.44 12.20
C GLY A 125 -18.40 -8.10 11.17
N HIS A 126 -18.85 -7.93 9.93
CA HIS A 126 -18.13 -7.17 8.90
C HIS A 126 -17.57 -5.88 9.52
N GLY A 127 -16.25 -5.73 9.45
CA GLY A 127 -15.56 -4.55 9.92
C GLY A 127 -14.77 -3.99 8.75
N GLU A 128 -14.96 -2.70 8.50
CA GLU A 128 -14.26 -1.87 7.50
C GLU A 128 -12.77 -1.78 7.85
N LEU A 129 -12.04 -2.90 7.73
CA LEU A 129 -10.62 -2.97 8.01
C LEU A 129 -9.84 -2.42 6.82
N PRO A 130 -8.80 -1.60 7.04
CA PRO A 130 -7.95 -1.17 5.94
C PRO A 130 -7.18 -2.34 5.31
N ILE A 131 -7.11 -2.33 3.99
CA ILE A 131 -6.16 -3.10 3.20
C ILE A 131 -5.10 -2.15 2.67
N LEU A 132 -3.84 -2.46 2.94
CA LEU A 132 -2.68 -1.75 2.39
C LEU A 132 -2.04 -2.61 1.30
N ILE A 133 -2.00 -2.11 0.08
CA ILE A 133 -1.27 -2.71 -1.03
C ILE A 133 -0.01 -1.88 -1.24
N THR A 134 1.16 -2.51 -1.18
CA THR A 134 2.45 -1.87 -1.42
C THR A 134 3.08 -2.44 -2.69
N VAL A 135 3.54 -1.54 -3.55
CA VAL A 135 4.22 -1.85 -4.80
C VAL A 135 5.53 -1.08 -4.82
N MET A 136 6.62 -1.71 -5.29
CA MET A 136 7.89 -1.03 -5.54
C MET A 136 8.33 -1.33 -6.96
N ASP A 137 8.57 -0.30 -7.75
CA ASP A 137 9.06 -0.44 -9.12
C ASP A 137 9.74 0.85 -9.60
N THR A 138 10.25 0.86 -10.83
CA THR A 138 10.77 2.06 -11.46
C THR A 138 9.67 3.12 -11.56
N GLU A 139 10.07 4.38 -11.57
CA GLU A 139 9.14 5.52 -11.69
C GLU A 139 8.28 5.41 -12.95
N GLU A 140 8.86 4.94 -14.06
CA GLU A 140 8.13 4.76 -15.33
C GLU A 140 7.03 3.70 -15.23
N LYS A 141 7.26 2.60 -14.50
CA LYS A 141 6.27 1.55 -14.30
C LYS A 141 5.17 2.00 -13.35
N ILE A 142 5.53 2.67 -12.25
CA ILE A 142 4.55 3.26 -11.33
C ILE A 142 3.66 4.29 -12.05
N ASN A 143 4.22 5.17 -12.87
CA ASN A 143 3.45 6.19 -13.58
C ASN A 143 2.41 5.60 -14.54
N LYS A 144 2.61 4.35 -15.03
CA LYS A 144 1.61 3.63 -15.84
C LYS A 144 0.48 3.05 -15.01
N VAL A 145 0.71 2.78 -13.73
CA VAL A 145 -0.29 2.23 -12.80
C VAL A 145 -1.21 3.32 -12.27
N ILE A 146 -0.70 4.54 -12.06
CA ILE A 146 -1.46 5.66 -11.48
C ILE A 146 -2.82 5.88 -12.16
N PRO A 147 -2.92 5.96 -13.51
CA PRO A 147 -4.22 6.15 -14.18
C PRO A 147 -5.20 4.99 -13.97
N ILE A 148 -4.70 3.76 -13.80
CA ILE A 148 -5.53 2.58 -13.56
C ILE A 148 -6.12 2.64 -12.14
N LEU A 149 -5.32 3.08 -11.17
CA LEU A 149 -5.81 3.31 -9.81
C LEU A 149 -6.79 4.49 -9.76
N ASP A 150 -6.62 5.47 -10.65
CA ASP A 150 -7.58 6.55 -10.76
C ASP A 150 -8.97 6.07 -11.21
N GLU A 151 -9.04 5.02 -12.04
CA GLU A 151 -10.30 4.40 -12.42
C GLU A 151 -10.90 3.56 -11.28
N LEU A 152 -10.09 2.74 -10.62
CA LEU A 152 -10.55 1.72 -9.68
C LEU A 152 -10.85 2.25 -8.26
N VAL A 153 -10.00 3.15 -7.76
CA VAL A 153 -10.06 3.62 -6.37
C VAL A 153 -11.00 4.81 -6.29
N GLY A 154 -12.27 4.53 -5.99
CA GLY A 154 -13.29 5.56 -5.75
C GLY A 154 -13.13 6.26 -4.39
N GLU A 155 -12.83 5.49 -3.35
CA GLU A 155 -12.53 5.96 -1.99
C GLU A 155 -11.27 5.25 -1.49
N GLY A 156 -10.41 5.99 -0.78
CA GLY A 156 -9.12 5.49 -0.31
C GLY A 156 -8.00 6.52 -0.48
N ILE A 157 -6.78 6.08 -0.20
CA ILE A 157 -5.57 6.92 -0.25
C ILE A 157 -4.53 6.22 -1.13
N VAL A 158 -3.98 6.93 -2.11
CA VAL A 158 -2.86 6.45 -2.94
C VAL A 158 -1.68 7.41 -2.77
N VAL A 159 -0.57 6.88 -2.26
CA VAL A 159 0.63 7.67 -1.92
C VAL A 159 1.88 7.11 -2.57
N LEU A 160 2.80 8.00 -2.88
CA LEU A 160 4.06 7.71 -3.52
C LEU A 160 5.25 8.19 -2.68
N SER A 161 6.25 7.34 -2.53
CA SER A 161 7.51 7.68 -1.85
C SER A 161 8.72 7.30 -2.72
N ASP A 162 9.77 8.09 -2.63
CA ASP A 162 11.08 7.73 -3.18
C ASP A 162 11.72 6.64 -2.33
N VAL A 163 12.24 5.60 -2.97
CA VAL A 163 12.96 4.52 -2.29
C VAL A 163 14.22 4.13 -3.06
N ASN A 164 15.20 3.58 -2.35
CA ASN A 164 16.39 3.00 -2.97
C ASN A 164 16.42 1.49 -2.69
N VAL A 165 16.23 0.67 -3.72
CA VAL A 165 16.23 -0.77 -3.60
C VAL A 165 17.67 -1.26 -3.50
N ILE A 166 18.03 -1.74 -2.31
CA ILE A 166 19.39 -2.19 -2.01
C ILE A 166 19.69 -3.57 -2.60
N LYS A 167 18.68 -4.45 -2.66
CA LYS A 167 18.84 -5.82 -3.12
C LYS A 167 17.51 -6.36 -3.63
N TYR A 168 17.51 -6.90 -4.84
CA TYR A 168 16.34 -7.56 -5.41
C TYR A 168 16.72 -8.96 -5.89
N THR A 169 16.11 -9.97 -5.26
CA THR A 169 16.31 -11.37 -5.62
C THR A 169 14.97 -12.02 -5.92
N HIS A 170 14.80 -12.53 -7.13
CA HIS A 170 13.72 -13.44 -7.45
C HIS A 170 14.22 -14.88 -7.26
N ARG A 171 13.36 -15.77 -6.78
CA ARG A 171 13.52 -17.19 -7.07
C ARG A 171 13.10 -17.34 -8.52
N ASP A 172 13.96 -17.91 -9.37
CA ASP A 172 13.51 -18.40 -10.66
C ASP A 172 12.31 -19.30 -10.40
N ALA A 173 11.17 -18.98 -11.02
CA ALA A 173 10.08 -19.93 -11.13
C ALA A 173 10.63 -21.04 -12.02
N GLY A 174 11.25 -22.05 -11.39
CA GLY A 174 11.67 -23.25 -12.06
C GLY A 174 10.47 -23.77 -12.85
N MET A 175 10.70 -24.03 -14.13
CA MET A 175 9.76 -24.78 -14.95
C MET A 175 9.48 -26.11 -14.24
N GLU A 176 8.39 -26.17 -13.48
CA GLU A 176 7.75 -27.45 -13.19
C GLU A 176 7.17 -27.92 -14.50
N ASN A 177 7.93 -28.80 -15.18
CA ASN A 177 7.40 -29.61 -16.25
C ASN A 177 6.19 -30.37 -15.71
N LEU A 178 5.02 -30.06 -16.27
CA LEU A 178 3.81 -30.87 -16.19
C LEU A 178 3.37 -31.20 -17.61
#